data_AF-A0A817YDY0-F1
#
_entry.id   AF-A0A817YDY0-F1
#
_cell.length_a   1.000
_cell.length_b   1.000
_cell.length_c   1.000
_cell.angle_alpha   90.00
_cell.angle_beta   90.00
_cell.angle_gamma   90.00
#
_symmetry.space_group_name_H-M   'P 1'
#
loop_
_entity.id
_entity.type
_entity.pdbx_description
1 polymer ?
#
loop_
_entity_poly.entity_id
_entity_poly.type
_entity_poly.pdbx_seq_one_letter_code
_entity_poly.pdbx_strand_id
1 'polypeptide(L)'
;MILFNTIDRPEDRPNTLLWCSLGNTLSGTIINKAFQWIFAVTKQADMTLVTLLILGFGDGLAEPIGIYFGRHIYWVNAWCTVEKRRYQRSLEGSSCVWITSIVSISIFFYFFQNQIQFWTAIIILPPLMTFAEALSPHTLDNCILLVVGNVALLLIGHLQLAWK
;
A
#
# COMPACT_ATOMS: atom_id res chain seq x y z
N MET A 1 27.68 -6.73 4.14
CA MET A 1 26.86 -7.96 4.03
C MET A 1 25.67 -8.00 4.98
N ILE A 2 25.78 -7.49 6.22
CA ILE A 2 24.69 -7.57 7.22
C ILE A 2 23.37 -6.98 6.69
N LEU A 3 23.40 -5.78 6.11
CA LEU A 3 22.20 -5.12 5.56
C LEU A 3 21.52 -5.88 4.41
N PHE A 4 22.29 -6.60 3.60
CA PHE A 4 21.72 -7.40 2.51
C PHE A 4 21.01 -8.64 3.07
N ASN A 5 21.59 -9.29 4.08
CA ASN A 5 21.00 -10.46 4.72
C ASN A 5 19.71 -10.14 5.48
N THR A 6 19.51 -8.90 5.93
CA THR A 6 18.24 -8.49 6.57
C THR A 6 17.11 -8.29 5.55
N ILE A 7 17.42 -8.17 4.26
CA ILE A 7 16.45 -7.95 3.17
C ILE A 7 16.30 -9.22 2.31
N ASP A 8 17.31 -10.11 2.28
CA ASP A 8 17.27 -11.36 1.53
C ASP A 8 16.21 -12.31 2.10
N ARG A 9 15.12 -12.48 1.35
CA ARG A 9 14.09 -13.47 1.62
C ARG A 9 14.44 -14.78 0.89
N PRO A 10 14.31 -15.95 1.55
CA PRO A 10 14.60 -17.25 0.91
C PRO A 10 13.77 -17.50 -0.35
N GLU A 11 12.57 -16.92 -0.41
CA GLU A 11 11.56 -17.09 -1.45
C GLU A 11 11.92 -16.39 -2.77
N ASP A 12 12.72 -15.33 -2.72
CA ASP A 12 13.07 -14.49 -3.88
C ASP A 12 14.26 -15.04 -4.69
N ARG A 13 14.88 -16.12 -4.21
CA ARG A 13 16.03 -16.75 -4.88
C ARG A 13 15.60 -17.43 -6.19
N PRO A 14 16.44 -17.35 -7.25
CA PRO A 14 17.79 -16.76 -7.29
C PRO A 14 17.84 -15.25 -7.58
N ASN A 15 16.71 -14.59 -7.84
CA ASN A 15 16.64 -13.23 -8.37
C ASN A 15 16.39 -12.15 -7.28
N THR A 16 16.87 -12.35 -6.04
CA THR A 16 16.63 -11.45 -4.89
C THR A 16 16.94 -9.99 -5.22
N LEU A 17 18.06 -9.72 -5.90
CA LEU A 17 18.52 -8.36 -6.15
C LEU A 17 17.63 -7.62 -7.17
N LEU A 18 17.10 -8.36 -8.14
CA LEU A 18 16.13 -7.84 -9.11
C LEU A 18 14.81 -7.52 -8.39
N TRP A 19 14.29 -8.44 -7.57
CA TRP A 19 13.04 -8.23 -6.85
C TRP A 19 13.12 -7.09 -5.84
N CYS A 20 14.22 -7.00 -5.08
CA CYS A 20 14.44 -5.89 -4.15
C CYS A 20 14.54 -4.54 -4.90
N SER A 21 15.20 -4.51 -6.07
CA SER A 21 15.28 -3.30 -6.89
C SER A 21 13.93 -2.91 -7.49
N LEU A 22 13.12 -3.87 -7.94
CA LEU A 22 11.77 -3.62 -8.44
C LEU A 22 10.84 -3.15 -7.31
N GLY A 23 10.81 -3.84 -6.18
CA GLY A 23 9.91 -3.58 -5.06
C GLY A 23 10.21 -2.28 -4.32
N ASN A 24 11.49 -1.94 -4.11
CA ASN A 24 11.87 -0.74 -3.36
C ASN A 24 12.20 0.45 -4.27
N THR A 25 13.07 0.26 -5.27
CA THR A 25 13.55 1.37 -6.10
C THR A 25 12.48 1.83 -7.09
N LEU A 26 11.85 0.93 -7.86
CA LEU A 26 10.82 1.38 -8.81
C LEU A 26 9.60 1.95 -8.09
N SER A 27 9.12 1.26 -7.05
CA SER A 27 7.96 1.70 -6.28
C SER A 27 8.22 3.05 -5.60
N GLY A 28 9.27 3.13 -4.78
CA GLY A 28 9.56 4.30 -3.95
C GLY A 28 10.00 5.53 -4.75
N THR A 29 10.63 5.37 -5.91
CA THR A 29 11.19 6.50 -6.67
C THR A 29 10.45 6.81 -7.98
N ILE A 30 10.13 5.81 -8.80
CA ILE A 30 9.55 6.07 -10.13
C ILE A 30 8.04 6.23 -10.02
N ILE A 31 7.35 5.25 -9.43
CA ILE A 31 5.89 5.26 -9.30
C ILE A 31 5.46 6.43 -8.43
N ASN A 32 6.08 6.59 -7.26
CA ASN A 32 5.77 7.69 -6.35
C ASN A 32 5.99 9.07 -6.99
N LYS A 33 7.13 9.31 -7.67
CA LYS A 33 7.36 10.61 -8.36
C LYS A 33 6.39 10.84 -9.51
N ALA A 34 6.01 9.80 -10.24
CA ALA A 34 5.02 9.92 -11.31
C ALA A 34 3.66 10.36 -10.75
N PHE A 35 3.20 9.76 -9.65
CA PHE A 35 1.97 10.19 -8.98
C PHE A 35 2.10 11.58 -8.37
N GLN A 36 3.22 11.93 -7.75
CA GLN A 36 3.46 13.29 -7.27
C GLN A 36 3.35 14.32 -8.40
N TRP A 37 3.87 14.01 -9.59
CA TRP A 37 3.73 14.87 -10.76
C TRP A 37 2.27 15.01 -11.20
N ILE A 38 1.51 13.90 -11.25
CA ILE A 38 0.07 13.93 -11.58
C ILE A 38 -0.71 14.77 -10.55
N PHE A 39 -0.47 14.56 -9.27
CA PHE A 39 -1.12 15.33 -8.21
C PHE A 39 -0.68 16.80 -8.17
N ALA A 40 0.53 17.12 -8.62
CA ALA A 40 0.99 18.51 -8.77
C ALA A 40 0.17 19.26 -9.84
N VAL A 41 -0.23 18.59 -10.93
CA VAL A 41 -1.16 19.16 -11.93
C VAL A 41 -2.52 19.47 -11.28
N THR A 42 -2.98 18.64 -10.35
CA THR A 42 -4.26 18.80 -9.63
C THR A 42 -4.14 19.69 -8.37
N LYS A 43 -2.96 20.28 -8.09
CA LYS A 43 -2.65 21.07 -6.87
C LYS A 43 -2.87 20.31 -5.55
N GLN A 44 -2.72 18.99 -5.55
CA GLN A 44 -2.92 18.10 -4.39
C GLN A 44 -1.72 17.16 -4.19
N ALA A 45 -0.49 17.64 -4.46
CA ALA A 45 0.74 16.83 -4.43
C ALA A 45 0.93 16.06 -3.10
N ASP A 46 0.54 16.67 -1.99
CA ASP A 46 0.74 16.14 -0.64
C ASP A 46 -0.15 14.93 -0.32
N MET A 47 -1.18 14.65 -1.12
CA MET A 47 -2.03 13.45 -0.93
C MET A 47 -1.25 12.13 -1.07
N THR A 48 -0.16 12.14 -1.83
CA THR A 48 0.74 10.97 -1.96
C THR A 48 1.40 10.58 -0.63
N LEU A 49 1.49 11.49 0.35
CA LEU A 49 2.02 11.17 1.68
C LEU A 49 1.13 10.19 2.44
N VAL A 50 -0.19 10.22 2.19
CA VAL A 50 -1.14 9.29 2.81
C VAL A 50 -0.81 7.86 2.40
N THR A 51 -0.63 7.62 1.11
CA THR A 51 -0.33 6.27 0.58
C THR A 51 1.07 5.81 0.97
N LEU A 52 2.04 6.73 1.06
CA LEU A 52 3.38 6.42 1.57
C LEU A 52 3.38 6.03 3.04
N LEU A 53 2.57 6.67 3.90
CA LEU A 53 2.45 6.26 5.30
C LEU A 53 1.81 4.87 5.42
N ILE A 54 0.77 4.59 4.64
CA ILE A 54 0.11 3.28 4.64
C ILE A 54 1.07 2.20 4.16
N LEU A 55 1.88 2.49 3.14
CA LEU A 55 2.90 1.57 2.66
C LEU A 55 3.97 1.33 3.75
N GLY A 56 4.56 2.39 4.28
CA GLY A 56 5.67 2.28 5.22
C GLY A 56 5.28 1.65 6.56
N PHE A 57 4.16 2.07 7.13
CA PHE A 57 3.70 1.58 8.43
C PHE A 57 2.71 0.42 8.34
N GLY A 58 1.79 0.44 7.38
CA GLY A 58 0.82 -0.64 7.22
C GLY A 58 1.50 -1.90 6.72
N ASP A 59 1.96 -1.89 5.47
CA ASP A 59 2.58 -3.07 4.85
C ASP A 59 3.87 -3.49 5.56
N GLY A 60 4.71 -2.51 5.96
CA GLY A 60 5.94 -2.77 6.72
C GLY A 60 5.72 -3.41 8.11
N LEU A 61 4.59 -3.16 8.78
CA LEU A 61 4.28 -3.79 10.07
C LEU A 61 3.36 -5.01 9.96
N ALA A 62 2.70 -5.21 8.82
CA ALA A 62 1.76 -6.32 8.61
C ALA A 62 2.45 -7.68 8.78
N GLU A 63 3.65 -7.85 8.22
CA GLU A 63 4.45 -9.08 8.33
C GLU A 63 4.84 -9.41 9.78
N PRO A 64 5.51 -8.52 10.55
CA PRO A 64 5.87 -8.83 11.94
C PRO A 64 4.63 -9.02 12.82
N ILE A 65 3.58 -8.22 12.66
CA ILE A 65 2.33 -8.40 13.42
C ILE A 65 1.71 -9.76 13.10
N GLY A 66 1.72 -10.17 11.84
CA GLY A 66 1.26 -11.49 11.44
C GLY A 66 2.07 -12.64 12.02
N ILE A 67 3.38 -12.49 12.17
CA ILE A 67 4.24 -13.54 12.77
C ILE A 67 4.02 -13.64 14.29
N TYR A 68 3.92 -12.51 15.00
CA TYR A 68 3.79 -12.51 16.46
C TYR A 68 2.35 -12.72 16.97
N PHE A 69 1.36 -12.18 16.27
CA PHE A 69 -0.05 -12.17 16.71
C PHE A 69 -0.99 -12.96 15.78
N GLY A 70 -0.50 -13.45 14.63
CA GLY A 70 -1.31 -14.14 13.63
C GLY A 70 -1.86 -15.47 14.14
N ARG A 71 -3.16 -15.50 14.46
CA ARG A 71 -3.88 -16.74 14.78
C ARG A 71 -4.70 -17.22 13.59
N HIS A 72 -5.17 -16.30 12.75
CA HIS A 72 -6.05 -16.59 11.62
C HIS A 72 -5.30 -16.47 10.30
N ILE A 73 -4.74 -17.60 9.89
CA ILE A 73 -3.94 -17.71 8.68
C ILE A 73 -4.84 -18.07 7.50
N TYR A 74 -4.64 -17.39 6.37
CA TYR A 74 -5.25 -17.73 5.10
C TYR A 74 -4.18 -17.81 3.99
N TRP A 75 -4.49 -18.61 2.97
CA TRP A 75 -3.60 -18.84 1.85
C TRP A 75 -4.07 -18.05 0.64
N VAL A 76 -3.18 -17.24 0.07
CA VAL A 76 -3.47 -16.51 -1.16
C VAL A 76 -2.58 -17.02 -2.29
N ASN A 77 -3.20 -17.20 -3.45
CA ASN A 77 -2.47 -17.45 -4.69
C ASN A 77 -2.02 -16.09 -5.24
N ALA A 78 -0.72 -15.91 -5.48
CA ALA A 78 -0.28 -14.68 -6.13
C ALA A 78 -0.90 -14.56 -7.52
N TRP A 79 -1.68 -13.49 -7.73
CA TRP A 79 -2.48 -13.30 -8.93
C TRP A 79 -1.67 -12.82 -10.13
N CYS A 80 -0.43 -12.37 -9.91
CA CYS A 80 0.41 -11.72 -10.92
C CYS A 80 1.78 -12.39 -11.15
N THR A 81 2.00 -13.60 -10.62
CA THR A 81 3.27 -14.34 -10.81
C THR A 81 3.06 -15.57 -11.69
N VAL A 82 4.02 -15.85 -12.58
CA VAL A 82 4.00 -16.98 -13.53
C VAL A 82 3.98 -18.33 -12.79
N GLU A 83 4.47 -18.38 -11.55
CA GLU A 83 4.37 -19.54 -10.65
C GLU A 83 3.23 -19.36 -9.64
N LYS A 84 2.33 -20.35 -9.55
CA LYS A 84 1.26 -20.44 -8.54
C LYS A 84 1.84 -20.76 -7.15
N ARG A 85 2.68 -19.87 -6.62
CA ARG A 85 3.14 -19.96 -5.24
C ARG A 85 2.03 -19.52 -4.29
N ARG A 86 1.82 -20.30 -3.24
CA ARG A 86 0.86 -20.00 -2.17
C ARG A 86 1.60 -19.28 -1.06
N TYR A 87 1.12 -18.11 -0.70
CA TYR A 87 1.69 -17.31 0.38
C TYR A 87 0.80 -17.38 1.60
N GLN A 88 1.44 -17.43 2.77
CA GLN A 88 0.77 -17.43 4.06
C GLN A 88 0.54 -15.97 4.48
N ARG A 89 -0.72 -15.57 4.65
CA ARG A 89 -1.10 -14.25 5.18
C ARG A 89 -1.94 -14.42 6.44
N SER A 90 -2.03 -13.37 7.25
CA SER A 90 -2.79 -13.37 8.51
C SER A 90 -3.83 -12.26 8.49
N LEU A 91 -5.01 -12.52 9.06
CA LEU A 91 -6.04 -11.48 9.20
C LEU A 91 -5.56 -10.33 10.11
N GLU A 92 -4.68 -10.63 11.05
CA GLU A 92 -4.08 -9.67 11.97
C GLU A 92 -3.16 -8.69 11.24
N GLY A 93 -2.37 -9.17 10.28
CA GLY A 93 -1.56 -8.34 9.40
C GLY A 93 -2.41 -7.39 8.56
N SER A 94 -3.46 -7.90 7.90
CA SER A 94 -4.37 -7.04 7.12
C SER A 94 -5.19 -6.07 7.99
N SER A 95 -5.50 -6.45 9.23
CA SER A 95 -6.11 -5.53 10.20
C SER A 95 -5.16 -4.37 10.54
N CYS A 96 -3.85 -4.60 10.57
CA CYS A 96 -2.87 -3.53 10.72
C CYS A 96 -2.92 -2.55 9.55
N VAL A 97 -2.95 -3.05 8.31
CA VAL A 97 -3.07 -2.19 7.12
C VAL A 97 -4.37 -1.38 7.13
N TRP A 98 -5.47 -1.98 7.59
CA TRP A 98 -6.75 -1.28 7.73
C TRP A 98 -6.68 -0.13 8.75
N ILE A 99 -6.16 -0.40 9.96
CA ILE A 99 -6.05 0.58 11.05
C ILE A 99 -5.09 1.71 10.65
N THR A 100 -3.92 1.36 10.10
CA THR A 100 -2.92 2.33 9.65
C THR A 100 -3.46 3.20 8.52
N SER A 101 -4.32 2.67 7.64
CA SER A 101 -5.03 3.45 6.63
C SER A 101 -5.95 4.51 7.23
N ILE A 102 -6.79 4.13 8.20
CA ILE A 102 -7.69 5.08 8.89
C ILE A 102 -6.90 6.16 9.61
N VAL A 103 -5.84 5.77 10.32
CA VAL A 103 -4.97 6.69 11.06
C VAL A 103 -4.27 7.66 10.10
N SER A 104 -3.73 7.16 8.98
CA SER A 104 -3.04 7.99 7.99
C SER A 104 -3.96 9.03 7.35
N ILE A 105 -5.18 8.64 6.99
CA ILE A 105 -6.20 9.56 6.46
C ILE A 105 -6.58 10.60 7.51
N SER A 106 -6.73 10.17 8.77
CA SER A 106 -7.12 11.06 9.88
C SER A 106 -6.03 12.09 10.22
N ILE A 107 -4.76 11.70 10.18
CA ILE A 107 -3.63 12.62 10.40
C ILE A 107 -3.60 13.70 9.32
N PHE A 108 -3.90 13.31 8.06
CA PHE A 108 -3.87 14.20 6.91
C PHE A 108 -5.23 14.78 6.52
N PHE A 109 -6.14 14.93 7.49
CA PHE A 109 -7.50 15.42 7.21
C PHE A 109 -7.51 16.82 6.56
N TYR A 110 -6.53 17.67 6.87
CA TYR A 110 -6.40 19.03 6.33
C TYR A 110 -6.13 19.07 4.82
N PHE A 111 -5.67 17.97 4.22
CA PHE A 111 -5.41 17.91 2.77
C PHE A 111 -6.67 17.71 1.93
N PHE A 112 -7.79 17.32 2.56
CA PHE A 112 -9.06 17.18 1.87
C PHE A 112 -9.79 18.51 1.83
N GLN A 113 -10.23 18.93 0.64
CA GLN A 113 -10.95 20.19 0.46
C GLN A 113 -12.38 20.14 0.98
N ASN A 114 -13.01 18.95 0.92
CA ASN A 114 -14.39 18.73 1.31
C ASN A 114 -14.52 17.62 2.35
N GLN A 115 -15.45 17.76 3.29
CA GLN A 115 -15.74 16.72 4.29
C GLN A 115 -16.25 15.42 3.65
N ILE A 116 -16.93 15.51 2.50
CA ILE A 116 -17.36 14.33 1.73
C ILE A 116 -16.14 13.54 1.23
N GLN A 117 -15.11 14.22 0.70
CA GLN A 117 -13.89 13.57 0.22
C GLN A 117 -13.14 12.83 1.34
N PHE A 118 -13.15 13.42 2.54
CA PHE A 118 -12.58 12.79 3.73
C PHE A 118 -13.34 11.52 4.13
N TRP A 119 -14.67 11.59 4.24
CA TRP A 119 -15.48 10.43 4.61
C TRP A 119 -15.45 9.34 3.54
N THR A 120 -15.46 9.69 2.25
CA THR A 120 -15.32 8.71 1.17
C THR A 120 -13.94 8.06 1.19
N ALA A 121 -12.87 8.82 1.49
CA ALA A 121 -11.54 8.25 1.68
C ALA A 121 -11.51 7.26 2.85
N ILE A 122 -12.07 7.59 4.01
CA ILE A 122 -12.14 6.66 5.15
C ILE A 122 -12.93 5.38 4.85
N ILE A 123 -14.00 5.47 4.07
CA ILE A 123 -14.85 4.31 3.77
C ILE A 123 -14.22 3.43 2.68
N ILE A 124 -13.64 4.05 1.65
CA ILE A 124 -13.18 3.34 0.45
C ILE A 124 -11.73 2.90 0.57
N LEU A 125 -10.84 3.77 1.06
CA LEU A 125 -9.40 3.55 0.95
C LEU A 125 -8.89 2.41 1.85
N PRO A 126 -9.26 2.31 3.14
CA PRO A 126 -8.83 1.19 3.99
C PRO A 126 -9.19 -0.19 3.45
N PRO A 127 -10.45 -0.52 3.07
CA PRO A 127 -10.74 -1.85 2.53
C PRO A 127 -9.98 -2.09 1.22
N LEU A 128 -9.90 -1.09 0.35
CA LEU A 128 -9.23 -1.22 -0.95
C LEU A 128 -7.72 -1.49 -0.78
N MET A 129 -7.05 -0.81 0.17
CA MET A 129 -5.65 -1.08 0.51
C MET A 129 -5.47 -2.48 1.12
N THR A 130 -6.36 -2.92 2.01
CA THR A 130 -6.27 -4.29 2.55
C THR A 130 -6.51 -5.38 1.51
N PHE A 131 -7.43 -5.16 0.56
CA PHE A 131 -7.63 -6.10 -0.54
C PHE A 131 -6.43 -6.11 -1.48
N ALA A 132 -5.86 -4.95 -1.78
CA ALA A 132 -4.67 -4.82 -2.60
C ALA A 132 -3.47 -5.55 -1.96
N GLU A 133 -3.25 -5.37 -0.66
CA GLU A 133 -2.22 -6.08 0.10
C GLU A 133 -2.47 -7.60 0.04
N ALA A 134 -3.68 -8.04 0.35
CA ALA A 134 -4.04 -9.46 0.40
C ALA A 134 -3.88 -10.15 -0.97
N LEU A 135 -4.19 -9.47 -2.08
CA LEU A 135 -4.11 -10.03 -3.44
C LEU A 135 -2.74 -9.85 -4.10
N SER A 136 -1.92 -8.93 -3.60
CA SER A 136 -0.65 -8.59 -4.22
C SER A 136 0.37 -9.75 -4.16
N PRO A 137 1.16 -9.96 -5.22
CA PRO A 137 2.34 -10.81 -5.13
C PRO A 137 3.31 -10.22 -4.13
N HIS A 138 3.95 -11.07 -3.34
CA HIS A 138 4.81 -10.65 -2.23
C HIS A 138 6.05 -9.81 -2.62
N THR A 139 6.38 -9.73 -3.92
CA THR A 139 7.50 -8.93 -4.43
C THR A 139 7.08 -7.62 -5.08
N LEU A 140 5.76 -7.42 -5.30
CA LEU A 140 5.17 -6.27 -5.99
C LEU A 140 4.04 -5.62 -5.18
N ASP A 141 3.90 -5.99 -3.91
CA ASP A 141 3.00 -5.37 -2.92
C ASP A 141 3.16 -3.86 -2.89
N ASN A 142 4.40 -3.37 -2.77
CA ASN A 142 4.67 -1.94 -2.75
C ASN A 142 4.14 -1.21 -3.99
N CYS A 143 4.39 -1.78 -5.18
CA CYS A 143 3.97 -1.18 -6.44
C CYS A 143 2.44 -1.15 -6.56
N ILE A 144 1.79 -2.25 -6.21
CA ILE A 144 0.33 -2.39 -6.29
C ILE A 144 -0.33 -1.45 -5.29
N LEU A 145 0.13 -1.43 -4.03
CA LEU A 145 -0.40 -0.56 -2.98
C LEU A 145 -0.27 0.92 -3.34
N LEU A 146 0.89 1.35 -3.87
CA LEU A 146 1.05 2.72 -4.33
C LEU A 146 0.14 3.07 -5.49
N VAL A 147 0.06 2.22 -6.52
CA VAL A 147 -0.80 2.50 -7.68
C VAL A 147 -2.25 2.55 -7.26
N VAL A 148 -2.71 1.54 -6.54
CA VAL A 148 -4.10 1.38 -6.11
C VAL A 148 -4.51 2.50 -5.16
N GLY A 149 -3.69 2.79 -4.15
CA GLY A 149 -3.96 3.86 -3.19
C GLY A 149 -3.98 5.24 -3.84
N ASN A 150 -3.00 5.55 -4.71
CA ASN A 150 -2.93 6.86 -5.36
C ASN A 150 -4.02 7.05 -6.40
N VAL A 151 -4.39 6.02 -7.15
CA VAL A 151 -5.54 6.08 -8.07
C VAL A 151 -6.85 6.29 -7.31
N ALA A 152 -7.05 5.60 -6.19
CA ALA A 152 -8.23 5.81 -5.35
C ALA A 152 -8.31 7.25 -4.83
N LEU A 153 -7.21 7.80 -4.31
CA LEU A 153 -7.15 9.20 -3.86
C LEU A 153 -7.37 10.18 -5.01
N LEU A 154 -6.85 9.91 -6.20
CA LEU A 154 -7.07 10.76 -7.37
C LEU A 154 -8.55 10.80 -7.74
N LEU A 155 -9.23 9.65 -7.79
CA LEU A 155 -10.66 9.57 -8.07
C LEU A 155 -11.48 10.32 -7.00
N ILE A 156 -11.10 10.19 -5.73
CA ILE A 156 -11.76 10.88 -4.61
C ILE A 156 -11.49 12.40 -4.65
N GLY A 157 -10.28 12.82 -5.02
CA GLY A 157 -9.93 14.23 -5.19
C GLY A 157 -10.70 14.90 -6.32
N HIS A 158 -10.98 14.15 -7.40
CA HIS A 158 -11.81 14.60 -8.52
C HIS A 158 -13.32 14.47 -8.30
N LEU A 159 -13.77 13.80 -7.23
CA LEU A 159 -15.15 13.82 -6.76
C LEU A 159 -15.46 15.23 -6.21
N GLN A 160 -15.74 16.16 -7.12
CA GLN A 160 -16.38 17.44 -6.84
C GLN A 160 -17.90 17.22 -6.78
N LEU A 161 -18.35 16.49 -5.77
CA LEU A 161 -19.77 16.50 -5.42
C LEU A 161 -20.06 17.86 -4.79
N ALA A 162 -20.62 18.75 -5.61
CA ALA A 162 -21.09 20.06 -5.23
C ALA A 162 -22.17 19.93 -4.16
N TRP A 163 -21.80 20.14 -2.90
CA TRP A 163 -22.71 20.62 -1.88
C TRP A 163 -22.17 21.97 -1.42
N LYS A 164 -22.84 23.02 -1.90
CA LYS A 164 -22.76 24.36 -1.31
C LYS A 164 -23.44 24.35 0.05
#